data_AF-A0A5R9E971-F1
#
_entry.id   AF-A0A5R9E971-F1
#
_cell.length_a   1.000
_cell.length_b   1.000
_cell.length_c   1.000
_cell.angle_alpha   90.00
_cell.angle_beta   90.00
_cell.angle_gamma   90.00
#
_symmetry.space_group_name_H-M   'P 1'
#
loop_
_entity.id
_entity.type
_entity.pdbx_description
1 polymer ?
#
loop_
_entity_poly.entity_id
_entity_poly.type
_entity_poly.pdbx_seq_one_letter_code
_entity_poly.pdbx_strand_id
1 'polypeptide(L)'
;MRMSEAYATTVAAVAPVIWLVGAVELHQVVQRFAAAATEGEAHDAEYRRRLEAFGDDATWAELRDLTTRFRQTRPNLAAVNTLNRIAHVIWTVTVGCLIAAEVFALGWLGSQPGPQPARAYFCFWALVLGFAAVSYLPLAISIIPTFRIARRHLEHSDTIRDRLTQHRTSIDTRIAALQERVETAQTPEDLQEIRRQIRRLRGEADEPPSPTS
;
A
#
# COMPACT_ATOMS: atom_id res chain seq x y z
N MET A 1 23.17 -27.57 -34.80
CA MET A 1 24.05 -26.37 -34.82
C MET A 1 25.10 -26.52 -33.73
N ARG A 2 26.39 -26.44 -34.04
CA ARG A 2 27.45 -26.35 -33.00
C ARG A 2 27.55 -24.89 -32.57
N MET A 3 27.39 -24.63 -31.28
CA MET A 3 27.58 -23.30 -30.69
C MET A 3 29.05 -22.91 -30.86
N SER A 4 29.36 -21.75 -31.45
CA SER A 4 30.74 -21.28 -31.52
C SER A 4 31.19 -20.82 -30.13
N GLU A 5 32.44 -21.12 -29.79
CA GLU A 5 33.03 -20.78 -28.48
C GLU A 5 32.85 -19.29 -28.16
N ALA A 6 33.06 -18.42 -29.16
CA ALA A 6 32.85 -16.98 -29.05
C ALA A 6 31.41 -16.58 -28.69
N TYR A 7 30.40 -17.30 -29.19
CA TYR A 7 29.00 -17.04 -28.86
C TYR A 7 28.72 -17.39 -27.39
N ALA A 8 29.21 -18.54 -26.92
CA ALA A 8 29.06 -18.96 -25.53
C ALA A 8 29.75 -17.98 -24.55
N THR A 9 30.96 -17.51 -24.88
CA THR A 9 31.68 -16.52 -24.06
C THR A 9 30.93 -15.19 -23.99
N THR A 10 30.34 -14.75 -25.11
CA THR A 10 29.58 -13.50 -25.17
C THR A 10 28.33 -13.58 -24.32
N VAL A 11 27.59 -14.68 -24.39
CA VAL A 11 26.39 -14.91 -23.56
C VAL A 11 26.77 -14.96 -22.07
N ALA A 12 27.85 -15.65 -21.72
CA ALA A 12 28.33 -15.73 -20.34
C ALA A 12 28.78 -14.37 -19.77
N ALA A 13 29.26 -13.46 -20.62
CA ALA A 13 29.64 -12.10 -20.21
C ALA A 13 28.41 -11.17 -20.05
N VAL A 14 27.39 -11.32 -20.90
CA VAL A 14 26.23 -10.40 -20.95
C VAL A 14 25.12 -10.80 -19.98
N ALA A 15 24.90 -12.10 -19.76
CA ALA A 15 23.82 -12.58 -18.88
C ALA A 15 23.91 -12.05 -17.43
N PRO A 16 25.09 -12.02 -16.77
CA PRO A 16 25.21 -11.46 -15.43
C PRO A 16 24.86 -9.96 -15.38
N VAL A 17 25.18 -9.21 -16.44
CA VAL A 17 24.92 -7.76 -16.51
C VAL A 17 23.43 -7.49 -16.64
N ILE A 18 22.73 -8.17 -17.55
CA ILE A 18 21.27 -8.05 -17.71
C ILE A 18 20.56 -8.42 -16.40
N TRP A 19 21.04 -9.49 -15.76
CA TRP A 19 20.49 -9.99 -14.53
C TRP A 19 20.68 -9.01 -13.36
N LEU A 20 21.88 -8.42 -13.23
CA LEU A 20 22.19 -7.37 -12.25
C LEU A 20 21.31 -6.13 -12.44
N VAL A 21 21.14 -5.65 -13.68
CA VAL A 21 20.30 -4.48 -13.98
C VAL A 21 18.85 -4.76 -13.55
N GLY A 22 18.30 -5.92 -13.90
CA GLY A 22 16.95 -6.30 -13.48
C GLY A 22 16.78 -6.34 -11.96
N ALA A 23 17.77 -6.88 -11.24
CA ALA A 23 17.75 -6.93 -9.78
C ALA A 23 17.82 -5.53 -9.14
N VAL A 24 18.63 -4.62 -9.68
CA VAL A 24 18.74 -3.24 -9.20
C VAL A 24 17.45 -2.46 -9.43
N GLU A 25 16.86 -2.55 -10.63
CA GLU A 25 15.59 -1.88 -10.94
C GLU A 25 14.46 -2.36 -10.03
N LEU A 26 14.36 -3.67 -9.81
CA LEU A 26 13.38 -4.22 -8.87
C LEU A 26 13.62 -3.73 -7.45
N HIS A 27 14.88 -3.68 -7.01
CA HIS A 27 15.21 -3.18 -5.68
C HIS A 27 14.82 -1.71 -5.51
N GLN A 28 15.06 -0.86 -6.51
CA GLN A 28 14.64 0.55 -6.48
C GLN A 28 13.13 0.68 -6.42
N VAL A 29 12.39 -0.13 -7.18
CA VAL A 29 10.93 -0.16 -7.16
C VAL A 29 10.42 -0.53 -5.77
N VAL A 30 10.98 -1.58 -5.16
CA VAL A 30 10.67 -1.99 -3.78
C VAL A 30 10.96 -0.87 -2.76
N GLN A 31 12.10 -0.20 -2.87
CA GLN A 31 12.44 0.91 -1.96
C GLN A 31 11.43 2.05 -2.05
N ARG A 32 10.98 2.41 -3.27
CA ARG A 32 9.92 3.41 -3.47
C ARG A 32 8.61 2.99 -2.81
N PHE A 33 8.25 1.70 -2.88
CA PHE A 33 7.08 1.18 -2.17
C PHE A 33 7.23 1.27 -0.66
N ALA A 34 8.38 0.90 -0.11
CA ALA A 34 8.63 0.99 1.32
C ALA A 34 8.49 2.44 1.82
N ALA A 35 9.08 3.40 1.09
CA ALA A 35 8.96 4.82 1.40
C ALA A 35 7.50 5.31 1.36
N ALA A 36 6.75 4.97 0.30
CA ALA A 36 5.34 5.33 0.16
C ALA A 36 4.45 4.70 1.26
N ALA A 37 4.78 3.49 1.71
CA ALA A 37 4.09 2.83 2.80
C ALA A 37 4.38 3.54 4.14
N THR A 38 5.63 3.88 4.43
CA THR A 38 6.00 4.62 5.65
C THR A 38 5.35 6.00 5.71
N GLU A 39 5.27 6.70 4.58
CA GLU A 39 4.56 7.98 4.47
C GLU A 39 3.05 7.80 4.73
N GLY A 40 2.46 6.72 4.19
CA GLY A 40 1.10 6.31 4.52
C GLY A 40 0.89 6.08 6.01
N GLU A 41 1.85 5.47 6.73
CA GLU A 41 1.71 5.18 8.17
C GLU A 41 1.69 6.47 8.98
N ALA A 42 2.52 7.43 8.59
CA ALA A 42 2.56 8.74 9.23
C ALA A 42 1.22 9.49 9.06
N HIS A 43 0.65 9.47 7.86
CA HIS A 43 -0.65 10.09 7.60
C HIS A 43 -1.79 9.38 8.33
N ASP A 44 -1.81 8.04 8.35
CA ASP A 44 -2.81 7.27 9.09
C ASP A 44 -2.75 7.54 10.61
N ALA A 45 -1.53 7.72 11.15
CA ALA A 45 -1.32 8.05 12.56
C ALA A 45 -1.77 9.48 12.89
N GLU A 46 -1.45 10.46 12.05
CA GLU A 46 -1.92 11.84 12.19
C GLU A 46 -3.45 11.89 12.14
N TYR A 47 -4.04 11.15 11.21
CA TYR A 47 -5.49 11.07 11.05
C TYR A 47 -6.18 10.52 12.30
N ARG A 48 -5.62 9.45 12.87
CA ARG A 48 -6.11 8.87 14.13
C ARG A 48 -6.07 9.86 15.27
N ARG A 49 -4.97 10.59 15.44
CA ARG A 49 -4.84 11.62 16.47
C ARG A 49 -5.91 12.71 16.32
N ARG A 50 -6.20 13.14 15.09
CA ARG A 50 -7.26 14.12 14.83
C ARG A 50 -8.65 13.56 15.13
N LEU A 51 -8.91 12.30 14.77
CA LEU A 51 -10.15 11.59 15.12
C LEU A 51 -10.34 11.47 16.64
N GLU A 52 -9.29 11.15 17.37
CA GLU A 52 -9.34 11.06 18.84
C GLU A 52 -9.54 12.44 19.50
N ALA A 53 -9.03 13.51 18.88
CA ALA A 53 -9.21 14.86 19.35
C ALA A 53 -10.65 15.40 19.14
N PHE A 54 -11.42 14.84 18.20
CA PHE A 54 -12.76 15.33 17.88
C PHE A 54 -13.78 15.12 19.01
N GLY A 55 -13.59 14.12 19.88
CA GLY A 55 -14.47 13.88 21.03
C GLY A 55 -15.97 13.85 20.69
N ASP A 56 -16.81 14.20 21.66
CA ASP A 56 -18.27 14.29 21.46
C ASP A 56 -18.69 15.63 20.84
N ASP A 57 -17.82 16.64 20.76
CA ASP A 57 -18.16 17.98 20.26
C ASP A 57 -17.86 18.17 18.76
N ALA A 58 -17.48 17.11 18.07
CA ALA A 58 -17.16 17.10 16.66
C ALA A 58 -18.29 17.67 15.80
N THR A 59 -17.95 18.60 14.89
CA THR A 59 -18.90 19.14 13.92
C THR A 59 -18.87 18.39 12.60
N TRP A 60 -19.98 18.41 11.87
CA TRP A 60 -20.08 17.80 10.53
C TRP A 60 -19.09 18.44 9.54
N ALA A 61 -18.88 19.76 9.63
CA ALA A 61 -17.93 20.48 8.77
C ALA A 61 -16.49 19.97 8.97
N GLU A 62 -16.06 19.81 10.22
CA GLU A 62 -14.74 19.28 10.55
C GLU A 62 -14.59 17.81 10.11
N LEU A 63 -15.62 16.98 10.33
CA LEU A 63 -15.60 15.58 9.90
C LEU A 63 -15.49 15.46 8.38
N ARG A 64 -16.17 16.34 7.64
CA ARG A 64 -16.14 16.37 6.17
C ARG A 64 -14.78 16.82 5.64
N ASP A 65 -14.21 17.89 6.20
CA ASP A 65 -12.88 18.38 5.83
C ASP A 65 -11.83 17.30 6.10
N LEU A 66 -11.87 16.69 7.29
CA LEU A 66 -11.01 15.58 7.66
C LEU A 66 -11.13 14.43 6.64
N THR A 67 -12.34 13.97 6.33
CA THR A 67 -12.57 12.88 5.36
C THR A 67 -12.08 13.24 3.95
N THR A 68 -12.18 14.51 3.56
CA THR A 68 -11.72 15.00 2.25
C THR A 68 -10.20 14.95 2.17
N ARG A 69 -9.51 15.46 3.21
CA ARG A 69 -8.06 15.39 3.33
C ARG A 69 -7.58 13.94 3.34
N PHE A 70 -8.25 13.06 4.11
CA PHE A 70 -7.91 11.63 4.10
C PHE A 70 -7.93 11.04 2.70
N ARG A 71 -8.98 11.30 1.92
CA ARG A 71 -9.09 10.77 0.55
C ARG A 71 -8.04 11.35 -0.40
N GLN A 72 -7.66 12.61 -0.21
CA GLN A 72 -6.66 13.29 -1.06
C GLN A 72 -5.23 12.85 -0.73
N THR A 73 -4.93 12.66 0.56
CA THR A 73 -3.58 12.32 1.04
C THR A 73 -3.34 10.81 1.03
N ARG A 74 -4.40 9.98 0.98
CA ARG A 74 -4.24 8.53 0.83
C ARG A 74 -3.61 8.26 -0.54
N PRO A 75 -2.36 7.77 -0.59
CA PRO A 75 -1.82 7.28 -1.85
C PRO A 75 -2.77 6.17 -2.33
N ASN A 76 -2.88 5.94 -3.63
CA ASN A 76 -3.63 4.79 -4.12
C ASN A 76 -2.84 3.49 -3.84
N LEU A 77 -2.61 3.21 -2.55
CA LEU A 77 -1.86 2.09 -2.00
C LEU A 77 -2.45 0.78 -2.51
N ALA A 78 -3.75 0.74 -2.83
CA ALA A 78 -4.38 -0.41 -3.47
C ALA A 78 -3.87 -0.63 -4.91
N ALA A 79 -3.86 0.42 -5.76
CA ALA A 79 -3.32 0.32 -7.12
C ALA A 79 -1.80 0.07 -7.13
N VAL A 80 -1.10 0.74 -6.22
CA VAL A 80 0.35 0.64 -5.98
C VAL A 80 0.69 -0.80 -5.52
N ASN A 81 -0.04 -1.37 -4.55
CA ASN A 81 0.13 -2.77 -4.12
C ASN A 81 -0.23 -3.77 -5.22
N THR A 82 -1.26 -3.49 -6.03
CA THR A 82 -1.62 -4.33 -7.18
C THR A 82 -0.52 -4.35 -8.24
N LEU A 83 0.03 -3.18 -8.59
CA LEU A 83 1.14 -3.05 -9.52
C LEU A 83 2.38 -3.76 -8.98
N ASN A 84 2.68 -3.61 -7.68
CA ASN A 84 3.79 -4.32 -7.04
C ASN A 84 3.63 -5.83 -7.14
N ARG A 85 2.42 -6.34 -6.86
CA ARG A 85 2.11 -7.77 -6.95
C ARG A 85 2.26 -8.29 -8.37
N ILE A 86 1.79 -7.55 -9.37
CA ILE A 86 1.96 -7.90 -10.79
C ILE A 86 3.45 -7.91 -11.15
N ALA A 87 4.20 -6.87 -10.80
CA ALA A 87 5.64 -6.80 -11.06
C ALA A 87 6.40 -7.97 -10.43
N HIS A 88 6.03 -8.37 -9.21
CA HIS A 88 6.61 -9.54 -8.54
C HIS A 88 6.24 -10.86 -9.23
N VAL A 89 5.00 -11.03 -9.67
CA VAL A 89 4.59 -12.22 -10.42
C VAL A 89 5.36 -12.31 -11.73
N ILE A 90 5.45 -11.21 -12.48
CA ILE A 90 6.24 -11.15 -13.71
C ILE A 90 7.70 -11.51 -13.43
N TRP A 91 8.31 -10.88 -12.43
CA TRP A 91 9.71 -11.13 -12.08
C TRP A 91 9.97 -12.58 -11.65
N THR A 92 9.14 -13.15 -10.77
CA THR A 92 9.28 -14.54 -10.33
C THR A 92 9.13 -15.52 -11.48
N VAL A 93 8.21 -15.26 -12.42
CA VAL A 93 8.07 -16.05 -13.65
C VAL A 93 9.31 -15.89 -14.54
N THR A 94 9.79 -14.67 -14.78
CA THR A 94 10.99 -14.41 -15.61
C THR A 94 12.23 -15.07 -15.03
N VAL A 95 12.49 -14.93 -13.73
CA VAL A 95 13.59 -15.60 -13.03
C VAL A 95 13.43 -17.12 -13.09
N GLY A 96 12.22 -17.63 -12.86
CA GLY A 96 11.94 -19.07 -12.95
C GLY A 96 12.22 -19.61 -14.36
N CYS A 97 11.84 -18.88 -15.40
CA CYS A 97 12.15 -19.21 -16.79
C CYS A 97 13.66 -19.16 -17.08
N LEU A 98 14.39 -18.17 -16.55
CA LEU A 98 15.84 -18.06 -16.72
C LEU A 98 16.57 -19.23 -16.03
N ILE A 99 16.22 -19.53 -14.78
CA ILE A 99 16.78 -20.67 -14.05
C ILE A 99 16.45 -21.97 -14.80
N ALA A 100 15.20 -22.15 -15.26
CA ALA A 100 14.83 -23.33 -16.03
C ALA A 100 15.64 -23.43 -17.34
N ALA A 101 15.79 -22.33 -18.08
CA ALA A 101 16.58 -22.29 -19.30
C ALA A 101 18.07 -22.62 -19.04
N GLU A 102 18.62 -22.14 -17.94
CA GLU A 102 19.99 -22.42 -17.51
C GLU A 102 20.16 -23.89 -17.08
N VAL A 103 19.18 -24.44 -16.34
CA VAL A 103 19.09 -25.87 -16.00
C VAL A 103 19.05 -26.73 -17.26
N PHE A 104 18.23 -26.37 -18.25
CA PHE A 104 18.15 -27.09 -19.51
C PHE A 104 19.44 -26.96 -20.34
N ALA A 105 20.03 -25.77 -20.42
CA ALA A 105 21.25 -25.53 -21.19
C ALA A 105 22.45 -26.27 -20.60
N LEU A 106 22.63 -26.20 -19.28
CA LEU A 106 23.73 -26.87 -18.59
C LEU A 106 23.48 -28.38 -18.45
N GLY A 107 22.24 -28.83 -18.29
CA GLY A 107 21.87 -30.25 -18.35
C GLY A 107 22.15 -30.86 -19.72
N TRP A 108 21.84 -30.13 -20.80
CA TRP A 108 22.22 -30.52 -22.16
C TRP A 108 23.74 -30.57 -22.32
N LEU A 109 24.47 -29.58 -21.79
CA LEU A 109 25.94 -29.54 -21.84
C LEU A 109 26.58 -30.71 -21.07
N GLY A 110 26.03 -31.06 -19.90
CA GLY A 110 26.50 -32.17 -19.06
C GLY A 110 26.16 -33.56 -19.62
N SER A 111 25.18 -33.66 -20.53
CA SER A 111 24.86 -34.91 -21.25
C SER A 111 25.86 -35.25 -22.38
N GLN A 112 26.72 -34.31 -22.74
CA GLN A 112 27.80 -34.54 -23.71
C GLN A 112 28.91 -35.38 -23.07
N PRO A 113 29.45 -36.41 -23.74
CA PRO A 113 30.53 -37.22 -23.20
C PRO A 113 31.80 -36.36 -23.04
N GLY A 114 32.22 -36.14 -21.80
CA GLY A 114 33.39 -35.33 -21.45
C GLY A 114 34.20 -35.94 -20.30
N PRO A 115 35.47 -35.53 -20.13
CA PRO A 115 36.43 -36.24 -19.28
C PRO A 115 36.15 -36.16 -17.77
N GLN A 116 35.28 -35.27 -17.28
CA GLN A 116 35.05 -35.04 -15.84
C GLN A 116 33.59 -34.65 -15.49
N PRO A 117 32.62 -35.57 -15.59
CA PRO A 117 31.19 -35.27 -15.41
C PRO A 117 30.85 -34.77 -13.99
N ALA A 118 31.49 -35.32 -12.95
CA ALA A 118 31.20 -34.94 -11.56
C ALA A 118 31.51 -33.46 -11.25
N ARG A 119 32.61 -32.92 -11.80
CA ARG A 119 32.96 -31.49 -11.62
C ARG A 119 32.00 -30.58 -12.37
N ALA A 120 31.55 -30.99 -13.56
CA ALA A 120 30.55 -30.26 -14.32
C ALA A 120 29.21 -30.18 -13.56
N TYR A 121 28.76 -31.28 -12.96
CA TYR A 121 27.55 -31.30 -12.12
C TYR A 121 27.68 -30.44 -10.85
N PHE A 122 28.84 -30.41 -10.21
CA PHE A 122 29.07 -29.54 -9.06
C PHE A 122 29.02 -28.06 -9.45
N CYS A 123 29.74 -27.65 -10.50
CA CYS A 123 29.71 -26.28 -11.01
C CYS A 123 28.30 -25.87 -11.45
N PHE A 124 27.56 -26.80 -12.06
CA PHE A 124 26.16 -26.62 -12.43
C PHE A 124 25.29 -26.26 -11.22
N TRP A 125 25.28 -27.10 -10.18
CA TRP A 125 24.46 -26.85 -9.00
C TRP A 125 24.90 -25.61 -8.22
N ALA A 126 26.21 -25.35 -8.14
CA ALA A 126 26.74 -24.14 -7.51
C ALA A 126 26.26 -22.86 -8.20
N LEU A 127 26.22 -22.85 -9.54
CA LEU A 127 25.68 -21.73 -10.31
C LEU A 127 24.17 -21.56 -10.09
N VAL A 128 23.40 -22.65 -10.17
CA VAL A 128 21.95 -22.62 -9.94
C VAL A 128 21.62 -22.09 -8.54
N LEU A 129 22.33 -22.56 -7.51
CA LEU A 129 22.17 -22.07 -6.13
C LEU A 129 22.60 -20.61 -5.98
N GLY A 130 23.70 -20.21 -6.61
CA GLY A 130 24.16 -18.82 -6.64
C GLY A 130 23.11 -17.90 -7.26
N PHE A 131 22.61 -18.24 -8.45
CA PHE A 131 21.54 -17.49 -9.11
C PHE A 131 20.26 -17.45 -8.30
N ALA A 132 19.82 -18.60 -7.75
CA ALA A 132 18.64 -18.64 -6.91
C ALA A 132 18.81 -17.75 -5.67
N ALA A 133 19.97 -17.78 -5.01
CA ALA A 133 20.25 -16.94 -3.85
C ALA A 133 20.21 -15.46 -4.22
N VAL A 134 20.93 -15.02 -5.26
CA VAL A 134 20.92 -13.59 -5.61
C VAL A 134 19.55 -13.15 -6.14
N SER A 135 18.77 -14.04 -6.78
CA SER A 135 17.43 -13.72 -7.29
C SER A 135 16.35 -13.66 -6.22
N TYR A 136 16.30 -14.66 -5.35
CA TYR A 136 15.20 -14.86 -4.42
C TYR A 136 15.47 -14.29 -3.03
N LEU A 137 16.73 -14.13 -2.62
CA LEU A 137 17.04 -13.56 -1.31
C LEU A 137 16.59 -12.09 -1.19
N PRO A 138 16.81 -11.21 -2.19
CA PRO A 138 16.29 -9.84 -2.15
C PRO A 138 14.76 -9.82 -2.11
N LEU A 139 14.11 -10.70 -2.89
CA LEU A 139 12.65 -10.87 -2.84
C LEU A 139 12.20 -11.26 -1.43
N ALA A 140 12.80 -12.26 -0.81
CA ALA A 140 12.42 -12.72 0.52
C ALA A 140 12.59 -11.63 1.59
N ILE A 141 13.72 -10.90 1.56
CA ILE A 141 14.01 -9.81 2.49
C ILE A 141 13.04 -8.64 2.30
N SER A 142 12.64 -8.35 1.06
CA SER A 142 11.76 -7.23 0.74
C SER A 142 10.27 -7.51 0.92
N ILE A 143 9.82 -8.74 0.62
CA ILE A 143 8.40 -9.12 0.64
C ILE A 143 7.86 -9.17 2.07
N ILE A 144 8.60 -9.80 2.99
CA ILE A 144 8.12 -10.05 4.35
C ILE A 144 7.74 -8.76 5.11
N PRO A 145 8.60 -7.72 5.17
CA PRO A 145 8.24 -6.47 5.85
C PRO A 145 7.13 -5.72 5.11
N THR A 146 7.17 -5.67 3.78
CA THR A 146 6.18 -4.96 2.96
C THR A 146 4.78 -5.56 3.13
N PHE A 147 4.66 -6.89 3.19
CA PHE A 147 3.38 -7.55 3.44
C PHE A 147 2.84 -7.26 4.84
N ARG A 148 3.70 -7.23 5.86
CA ARG A 148 3.27 -6.90 7.22
C ARG A 148 2.79 -5.46 7.33
N ILE A 149 3.48 -4.52 6.68
CA ILE A 149 3.09 -3.11 6.63
C ILE A 149 1.77 -2.94 5.88
N ALA A 150 1.65 -3.53 4.68
CA ALA A 150 0.41 -3.46 3.89
C ALA A 150 -0.79 -4.06 4.62
N ARG A 151 -0.61 -5.20 5.30
CA ARG A 151 -1.67 -5.82 6.08
C ARG A 151 -2.09 -4.95 7.26
N ARG A 152 -1.13 -4.39 8.00
CA ARG A 152 -1.43 -3.42 9.08
C ARG A 152 -2.21 -2.24 8.52
N HIS A 153 -1.82 -1.67 7.39
CA HIS A 153 -2.56 -0.56 6.79
C HIS A 153 -4.02 -0.88 6.48
N LEU A 154 -4.29 -2.08 5.94
CA LEU A 154 -5.66 -2.50 5.64
C LEU A 154 -6.49 -2.57 6.93
N GLU A 155 -5.98 -3.27 7.95
CA GLU A 155 -6.65 -3.42 9.25
C GLU A 155 -6.88 -2.05 9.94
N HIS A 156 -5.92 -1.13 9.85
CA HIS A 156 -6.05 0.21 10.43
C HIS A 156 -6.99 1.11 9.63
N SER A 157 -7.01 0.99 8.30
CA SER A 157 -7.91 1.76 7.43
C SER A 157 -9.37 1.43 7.72
N ASP A 158 -9.68 0.15 7.96
CA ASP A 158 -11.02 -0.30 8.31
C ASP A 158 -11.44 0.28 9.67
N THR A 159 -10.54 0.25 10.65
CA THR A 159 -10.80 0.86 11.97
C THR A 159 -11.09 2.37 11.87
N ILE A 160 -10.32 3.10 11.05
CA ILE A 160 -10.54 4.54 10.82
C ILE A 160 -11.91 4.77 10.16
N ARG A 161 -12.27 3.93 9.19
CA ARG A 161 -13.55 4.02 8.49
C ARG A 161 -14.73 3.75 9.41
N ASP A 162 -14.60 2.76 10.30
CA ASP A 162 -15.61 2.40 11.27
C ASP A 162 -15.81 3.56 12.27
N ARG A 163 -14.72 4.14 12.79
CA ARG A 163 -14.80 5.32 13.68
C ARG A 163 -15.43 6.53 12.98
N LEU A 164 -15.09 6.81 11.72
CA LEU A 164 -15.73 7.89 10.96
C LEU A 164 -17.22 7.65 10.79
N THR A 165 -17.61 6.40 10.53
CA THR A 165 -19.02 6.02 10.39
C THR A 165 -19.73 6.18 11.73
N GLN A 166 -19.11 5.77 12.83
CA GLN A 166 -19.64 5.95 14.17
C GLN A 166 -19.86 7.43 14.53
N HIS A 167 -18.87 8.30 14.32
CA HIS A 167 -19.02 9.74 14.58
C HIS A 167 -20.11 10.36 13.71
N ARG A 168 -20.17 9.98 12.43
CA ARG A 168 -21.22 10.43 11.52
C ARG A 168 -22.61 10.05 12.05
N THR A 169 -22.81 8.77 12.37
CA THR A 169 -24.09 8.29 12.92
C THR A 169 -24.44 9.01 14.22
N SER A 170 -23.46 9.22 15.11
CA SER A 170 -23.67 9.94 16.36
C SER A 170 -24.14 11.38 16.15
N ILE A 171 -23.54 12.12 15.20
CA ILE A 171 -23.96 13.48 14.88
C ILE A 171 -25.36 13.46 14.25
N ASP A 172 -25.62 12.54 13.32
CA ASP A 172 -26.93 12.42 12.66
C ASP A 172 -28.04 12.10 13.68
N THR A 173 -27.80 11.21 14.64
CA THR A 173 -28.74 10.91 15.73
C THR A 173 -28.99 12.12 16.63
N ARG A 174 -27.95 12.91 16.96
CA ARG A 174 -28.11 14.14 17.76
C ARG A 174 -28.91 15.21 17.02
N ILE A 175 -28.66 15.38 15.72
CA ILE A 175 -29.43 16.30 14.88
C ILE A 175 -30.90 15.86 14.83
N ALA A 176 -31.18 14.57 14.64
CA ALA A 176 -32.55 14.05 14.61
C ALA A 176 -33.27 14.28 15.95
N ALA A 177 -32.61 14.00 17.08
CA ALA A 177 -33.17 14.25 18.41
C ALA A 177 -33.44 15.75 18.67
N LEU A 178 -32.56 16.64 18.19
CA LEU A 178 -32.79 18.08 18.26
C LEU A 178 -33.95 18.51 17.34
N GLN A 179 -34.12 17.91 16.17
CA GLN A 179 -35.25 18.19 15.27
C GLN A 179 -36.59 17.77 15.90
N GLU A 180 -36.65 16.62 16.57
CA GLU A 180 -37.83 16.22 17.34
C GLU A 180 -38.14 17.20 18.50
N ARG A 181 -37.10 17.73 19.15
CA ARG A 181 -37.24 18.79 20.17
C ARG A 181 -37.74 20.11 19.58
N VAL A 182 -37.41 20.43 18.32
CA VAL A 182 -37.97 21.61 17.61
C VAL A 182 -39.48 21.45 17.43
N GLU A 183 -39.95 20.26 17.07
CA GLU A 183 -41.37 19.98 16.84
C GLU A 183 -42.21 20.05 18.13
N THR A 184 -41.59 19.79 19.28
CA THR A 184 -42.23 19.77 20.60
C THR A 184 -42.01 21.05 21.42
N ALA A 185 -41.19 21.98 20.94
CA ALA A 185 -40.88 23.24 21.63
C ALA A 185 -42.08 24.19 21.65
N GLN A 186 -42.45 24.66 22.84
CA GLN A 186 -43.59 25.56 23.04
C GLN A 186 -43.18 27.03 23.14
N THR A 187 -41.90 27.31 23.43
CA THR A 187 -41.39 28.67 23.60
C THR A 187 -40.50 29.09 22.42
N PRO A 188 -40.54 30.36 22.00
CA PRO A 188 -39.68 30.88 20.94
C PRO A 188 -38.19 30.90 21.35
N GLU A 189 -37.89 31.00 22.65
CA GLU A 189 -36.52 30.95 23.18
C GLU A 189 -35.91 29.54 23.04
N ASP A 190 -36.67 28.49 23.39
CA ASP A 190 -36.22 27.10 23.20
C ASP A 190 -35.95 26.77 21.73
N LEU A 191 -36.82 27.27 20.83
CA LEU A 191 -36.68 27.12 19.39
C LEU A 191 -35.39 27.75 18.85
N GLN A 192 -35.02 28.94 19.34
CA GLN A 192 -33.78 29.61 18.95
C GLN A 192 -32.55 28.86 19.45
N GLU A 193 -32.56 28.40 20.70
CA GLU A 193 -31.46 27.65 21.29
C GLU A 193 -31.25 26.30 20.58
N ILE A 194 -32.33 25.54 20.31
CA ILE A 194 -32.23 24.27 19.59
C ILE A 194 -31.70 24.48 18.16
N ARG A 195 -32.16 25.52 17.45
CA ARG A 195 -31.64 25.85 16.11
C ARG A 195 -30.18 26.27 16.14
N ARG A 196 -29.73 26.95 17.19
CA ARG A 196 -28.32 27.29 17.40
C ARG A 196 -27.47 26.04 17.61
N GLN A 197 -27.96 25.09 18.41
CA GLN A 197 -27.29 23.81 18.63
C GLN A 197 -27.18 22.98 17.34
N ILE A 198 -28.25 22.93 16.52
CA ILE A 198 -28.21 22.27 15.20
C ILE A 198 -27.18 22.94 14.28
N ARG A 199 -27.16 24.28 14.21
CA ARG A 199 -26.17 25.02 13.40
C ARG A 199 -24.74 24.75 13.86
N ARG A 200 -24.50 24.76 15.17
CA ARG A 200 -23.21 24.42 15.77
C ARG A 200 -22.77 23.01 15.39
N LEU A 201 -23.64 22.01 15.48
CA LEU A 201 -23.33 20.62 15.10
C LEU A 201 -23.05 20.47 13.60
N ARG A 202 -23.72 21.26 12.75
CA ARG A 202 -23.44 21.32 11.30
C ARG A 202 -22.13 22.05 10.98
N GLY A 203 -21.62 22.86 11.91
CA GLY A 203 -20.48 23.75 11.67
C GLY A 203 -20.86 25.00 10.86
N GLU A 204 -22.14 25.39 10.91
CA GLU A 204 -22.63 26.65 10.33
C GLU A 204 -22.33 27.79 11.32
N ALA A 205 -21.73 28.89 10.84
CA ALA A 205 -21.45 30.06 11.68
C ALA A 205 -22.77 30.70 12.17
N ASP A 206 -22.77 31.21 13.40
CA ASP A 206 -23.89 32.00 13.94
C ASP A 206 -24.08 33.25 13.05
N GLU A 207 -25.14 33.25 12.25
CA GLU A 207 -25.55 34.42 11.48
C GLU A 207 -25.92 35.53 12.47
N PRO A 208 -25.31 36.73 12.39
CA PRO A 208 -25.61 37.80 13.32
C PRO A 208 -27.10 38.12 13.26
N PRO A 209 -27.75 38.44 14.40
CA PRO A 209 -29.18 38.75 14.41
C PRO A 209 -29.45 39.88 13.41
N SER A 210 -30.30 39.59 12.41
CA SER A 210 -30.74 40.60 11.45
C SER A 210 -31.29 41.80 12.22
N PRO A 211 -30.76 43.02 12.00
CA PRO A 211 -31.31 44.20 12.63
C PRO A 211 -32.76 44.33 12.19
N THR A 212 -33.67 44.21 13.14
CA THR A 212 -35.08 44.47 12.95
C THR A 212 -35.24 45.96 12.63
N SER A 213 -35.69 46.23 11.41
CA SER A 213 -36.15 47.53 10.93
C SER A 213 -37.58 47.79 11.36
#